data_AF-A0A8H3Z8D6-F1
#
_entry.id   AF-A0A8H3Z8D6-F1
#
_cell.length_a   1.000
_cell.length_b   1.000
_cell.length_c   1.000
_cell.angle_alpha   90.00
_cell.angle_beta   90.00
_cell.angle_gamma   90.00
#
_symmetry.space_group_name_H-M   'P 1'
#
loop_
_entity.id
_entity.type
_entity.pdbx_description
1 polymer ?
#
loop_
_entity_poly.entity_id
_entity_poly.type
_entity_poly.pdbx_seq_one_letter_code
_entity_poly.pdbx_strand_id
1 'polypeptide(L)'
;MKIVTFLWTAASALNLVAAVKFVSAPEGWSESLNFTVRDSEDLFTVRREARAVTLAPKVQPLTPRVKRIANSKTVKIRYGPYNVPAPRVAGGEGMINNMPSPSVDKPCQDCMILGMNAGLEYPDGLDANTDTKMWLHHMVMFNIGKGANDATCSLFGAPHLIVGSMPASSERIFSSGNERTTTFFNPPWSGEEKLGYPLYPADRFGMIVDLMNMNPTGKQVYLTIYYDYVDGHPAGMSEVKPVWMDAAQCGTSEIPGRSANAKFDFKSPPWITNFDGEVMGAGGHLHDGGTHAEILVDGKVICDSIPTYGSDEEAIRRANIAKNGGTAAGTEAPAAAPPGGMDMKGMKGMSKRDGPGGHAMSAEHIIAMSICAENKANVKDIPISPLAIKELKKGQSWVLRAYYDYTKFPAMNKGTTGRPSNVMGISIMYAKTKNKRVAT
;
A
#
# COMPACT_ATOMS: atom_id res chain seq x y z
N MET A 1 -52.37 -10.73 35.95
CA MET A 1 -51.58 -10.12 34.86
C MET A 1 -51.20 -8.72 35.29
N LYS A 2 -49.94 -8.50 35.70
CA LYS A 2 -49.44 -7.20 36.14
C LYS A 2 -48.49 -6.64 35.09
N ILE A 3 -48.86 -5.48 34.57
CA ILE A 3 -48.04 -4.60 33.73
C ILE A 3 -47.07 -3.88 34.67
N VAL A 4 -45.77 -3.90 34.35
CA VAL A 4 -44.76 -3.11 35.05
C VAL A 4 -44.16 -2.13 34.05
N THR A 5 -44.51 -0.87 34.26
CA THR A 5 -43.94 0.33 33.66
C THR A 5 -42.54 0.58 34.25
N PHE A 6 -41.51 0.73 33.44
CA PHE A 6 -40.22 1.26 33.89
C PHE A 6 -40.00 2.66 33.31
N LEU A 7 -40.03 3.64 34.21
CA LEU A 7 -39.69 5.03 33.96
C LEU A 7 -38.19 5.16 33.66
N TRP A 8 -37.87 5.85 32.57
CA TRP A 8 -36.55 6.39 32.30
C TRP A 8 -36.36 7.69 33.09
N THR A 9 -35.46 7.69 34.06
CA THR A 9 -34.89 8.91 34.63
C THR A 9 -33.60 9.23 33.89
N ALA A 10 -33.59 10.36 33.18
CA ALA A 10 -32.39 10.98 32.66
C ALA A 10 -31.52 11.49 33.82
N ALA A 11 -30.28 11.02 33.89
CA ALA A 11 -29.23 11.64 34.68
C ALA A 11 -28.06 11.97 33.73
N SER A 12 -27.69 13.24 33.78
CA SER A 12 -26.75 13.98 32.97
C SER A 12 -25.30 13.50 33.06
N ALA A 13 -24.60 13.68 31.95
CA ALA A 13 -23.16 13.52 31.78
C ALA A 13 -22.35 14.39 32.75
N LEU A 14 -21.36 13.79 33.43
CA LEU A 14 -20.02 14.31 33.72
C LEU A 14 -19.27 13.31 34.62
N ASN A 15 -17.99 13.08 34.31
CA ASN A 15 -17.00 12.26 35.02
C ASN A 15 -17.09 10.73 34.89
N LEU A 16 -16.44 10.20 33.85
CA LEU A 16 -15.83 8.86 33.86
C LEU A 16 -14.62 8.84 32.91
N VAL A 17 -13.61 9.65 33.25
CA VAL A 17 -12.24 9.48 32.78
C VAL A 17 -11.39 9.18 34.01
N ALA A 18 -11.28 7.90 34.35
CA ALA A 18 -10.19 7.32 35.14
C ALA A 18 -10.47 5.83 35.37
N ALA A 19 -9.40 5.03 35.35
CA ALA A 19 -9.34 3.63 35.77
C ALA A 19 -9.82 2.56 34.77
N VAL A 20 -9.07 2.43 33.67
CA VAL A 20 -8.61 1.08 33.28
C VAL A 20 -7.12 1.03 33.61
N LYS A 21 -6.80 0.34 34.71
CA LYS A 21 -5.43 0.05 35.12
C LYS A 21 -4.83 -0.90 34.09
N PHE A 22 -3.81 -0.43 33.37
CA PHE A 22 -2.92 -1.31 32.63
C PHE A 22 -2.24 -2.25 33.63
N VAL A 23 -2.35 -3.55 33.36
CA VAL A 23 -1.54 -4.57 34.02
C VAL A 23 -0.08 -4.25 33.71
N SER A 24 0.68 -4.08 34.79
CA SER A 24 2.11 -3.85 34.84
C SER A 24 2.89 -4.76 33.91
N ALA A 25 3.76 -4.16 33.10
CA ALA A 25 4.83 -4.87 32.41
C ALA A 25 5.77 -5.52 33.46
N PRO A 26 6.28 -6.75 33.21
CA PRO A 26 7.31 -7.32 34.05
C PRO A 26 8.60 -6.48 33.95
N GLU A 27 9.17 -6.20 35.12
CA GLU A 27 10.44 -5.51 35.34
C GLU A 27 11.58 -6.20 34.58
N GLY A 28 12.41 -5.41 33.87
CA GLY A 28 13.59 -5.95 33.17
C GLY A 28 14.14 -5.16 31.97
N TRP A 29 13.63 -3.95 31.67
CA TRP A 29 14.12 -3.11 30.58
C TRP A 29 14.65 -1.77 31.12
N SER A 30 15.83 -1.77 31.74
CA SER A 30 16.58 -0.52 32.01
C SER A 30 18.11 -0.67 32.07
N GLU A 31 18.69 -1.73 31.53
CA GLU A 31 20.16 -1.82 31.41
C GLU A 31 20.59 -2.29 30.02
N SER A 32 20.78 -1.34 29.11
CA SER A 32 21.75 -1.43 28.00
C SER A 32 21.95 -0.06 27.33
N LEU A 33 22.26 0.95 28.16
CA LEU A 33 22.89 2.19 27.69
C LEU A 33 24.15 2.40 28.54
N ASN A 34 25.18 1.60 28.25
CA ASN A 34 26.55 1.88 28.67
C ASN A 34 27.48 1.54 27.49
N PHE A 35 27.62 2.48 26.57
CA PHE A 35 28.73 2.47 25.63
C PHE A 35 29.96 3.05 26.35
N THR A 36 30.75 2.19 26.98
CA THR A 36 32.17 2.49 27.19
C THR A 36 32.88 2.31 25.86
N VAL A 37 33.19 3.42 25.20
CA VAL A 37 34.15 3.46 24.09
C VAL A 37 35.49 3.01 24.67
N ARG A 38 35.96 1.83 24.29
CA ARG A 38 37.36 1.46 24.46
C ARG A 38 38.12 2.04 23.29
N ASP A 39 38.83 3.13 23.55
CA ASP A 39 39.99 3.53 22.76
C ASP A 39 41.05 2.41 22.84
N SER A 40 41.49 1.92 21.69
CA SER A 40 42.91 1.65 21.44
C SER A 40 43.15 1.22 19.98
N GLU A 41 43.84 2.10 19.26
CA GLU A 41 44.84 1.80 18.24
C GLU A 41 44.40 1.13 16.93
N ASP A 42 44.02 1.97 15.97
CA ASP A 42 44.46 1.83 14.58
C ASP A 42 44.54 3.23 13.93
N LEU A 43 45.60 3.96 14.32
CA LEU A 43 45.95 5.26 13.74
C LEU A 43 46.91 5.06 12.55
N PHE A 44 46.35 4.76 11.39
CA PHE A 44 47.01 5.03 10.11
C PHE A 44 46.04 5.72 9.15
N THR A 45 46.10 7.05 9.16
CA THR A 45 45.83 7.99 8.06
C THR A 45 44.78 7.58 7.01
N VAL A 46 43.51 7.85 7.30
CA VAL A 46 42.51 8.19 6.27
C VAL A 46 42.03 9.62 6.54
N ARG A 47 42.76 10.59 5.99
CA ARG A 47 42.37 12.00 6.02
C ARG A 47 41.49 12.30 4.79
N ARG A 48 40.18 12.49 5.06
CA ARG A 48 39.14 13.14 4.22
C ARG A 48 38.79 12.44 2.90
N GLU A 49 37.52 12.27 2.54
CA GLU A 49 36.41 13.21 2.71
C GLU A 49 35.18 12.54 3.35
N ALA A 50 34.92 12.81 4.63
CA ALA A 50 33.56 12.72 5.14
C ALA A 50 32.79 13.88 4.51
N ARG A 51 32.28 13.69 3.28
CA ARG A 51 31.27 14.57 2.70
C ARG A 51 30.12 14.53 3.70
N ALA A 52 29.83 15.65 4.35
CA ALA A 52 28.66 15.75 5.21
C ALA A 52 27.47 15.28 4.37
N VAL A 53 26.89 14.13 4.72
CA VAL A 53 25.74 13.59 4.00
C VAL A 53 24.61 14.57 4.26
N THR A 54 24.35 15.46 3.30
CA THR A 54 23.23 16.38 3.36
C THR A 54 21.97 15.53 3.34
N LEU A 55 21.31 15.40 4.50
CA LEU A 55 20.04 14.69 4.60
C LEU A 55 19.02 15.37 3.70
N ALA A 56 18.33 14.60 2.86
CA ALA A 56 17.26 15.15 2.04
C ALA A 56 16.10 15.65 2.94
N PRO A 57 15.47 16.78 2.60
CA PRO A 57 14.47 17.42 3.47
C PRO A 57 13.25 16.53 3.68
N LYS A 58 12.63 16.64 4.87
CA LYS A 58 11.42 15.88 5.20
C LYS A 58 10.25 16.21 4.26
N VAL A 59 10.08 17.49 3.94
CA VAL A 59 9.01 17.99 3.07
C VAL A 59 9.66 18.72 1.91
N GLN A 60 9.33 18.32 0.69
CA GLN A 60 9.87 18.89 -0.54
C GLN A 60 8.71 19.29 -1.46
N PRO A 61 8.44 20.60 -1.62
CA PRO A 61 7.55 21.08 -2.68
C PRO A 61 8.11 20.69 -4.05
N LEU A 62 7.22 20.29 -4.95
CA LEU A 62 7.56 19.89 -6.32
C LEU A 62 6.73 20.68 -7.33
N THR A 63 7.15 20.65 -8.59
CA THR A 63 6.34 21.14 -9.69
C THR A 63 5.00 20.38 -9.72
N PRO A 64 3.86 21.07 -9.87
CA PRO A 64 2.56 20.41 -9.92
C PRO A 64 2.46 19.35 -11.01
N ARG A 65 2.05 18.13 -10.62
CA ARG A 65 1.88 16.99 -11.55
C ARG A 65 0.50 16.98 -12.21
N VAL A 66 -0.53 17.42 -11.49
CA VAL A 66 -1.93 17.46 -11.98
C VAL A 66 -2.26 18.80 -12.62
N LYS A 67 -1.73 19.04 -13.83
CA LYS A 67 -1.83 20.35 -14.51
C LYS A 67 -3.25 20.74 -14.96
N ARG A 68 -4.16 19.77 -15.10
CA ARG A 68 -5.55 20.02 -15.52
C ARG A 68 -6.42 20.66 -14.43
N ILE A 69 -5.96 20.65 -13.18
CA ILE A 69 -6.63 21.29 -12.05
C ILE A 69 -5.87 22.57 -11.72
N ALA A 70 -6.55 23.71 -11.84
CA ALA A 70 -5.97 25.00 -11.50
C ALA A 70 -5.53 25.03 -10.03
N ASN A 71 -4.40 25.69 -9.77
CA ASN A 71 -3.80 25.82 -8.43
C ASN A 71 -3.45 24.49 -7.76
N SER A 72 -3.31 23.39 -8.53
CA SER A 72 -2.80 22.15 -7.98
C SER A 72 -1.37 22.32 -7.49
N LYS A 73 -1.04 21.60 -6.42
CA LYS A 73 0.27 21.55 -5.79
C LYS A 73 0.72 20.10 -5.73
N THR A 74 2.03 19.90 -5.73
CA THR A 74 2.63 18.60 -5.45
C THR A 74 3.66 18.75 -4.34
N VAL A 75 3.64 17.83 -3.39
CA VAL A 75 4.63 17.76 -2.31
C VAL A 75 5.08 16.31 -2.12
N LYS A 76 6.39 16.11 -1.94
CA LYS A 76 6.96 14.85 -1.45
C LYS A 76 7.20 14.97 0.05
N ILE A 77 6.73 13.99 0.81
CA ILE A 77 6.97 13.89 2.26
C ILE A 77 7.73 12.59 2.55
N ARG A 78 8.77 12.69 3.38
CA ARG A 78 9.53 11.56 3.93
C ARG A 78 9.00 11.19 5.31
N TYR A 79 8.70 9.91 5.50
CA TYR A 79 8.29 9.30 6.77
C TYR A 79 9.36 8.33 7.24
N GLY A 80 9.65 8.33 8.54
CA GLY A 80 10.77 7.59 9.14
C GLY A 80 11.67 8.52 9.98
N PRO A 81 12.95 8.15 10.21
CA PRO A 81 13.65 7.00 9.60
C PRO A 81 13.11 5.64 10.05
N TYR A 82 13.20 4.65 9.17
CA TYR A 82 12.98 3.24 9.47
C TYR A 82 14.31 2.49 9.41
N ASN A 83 14.64 1.77 10.49
CA ASN A 83 15.80 0.88 10.52
C ASN A 83 15.33 -0.54 10.19
N VAL A 84 15.60 -0.99 8.96
CA VAL A 84 15.22 -2.32 8.49
C VAL A 84 16.38 -3.28 8.77
N PRO A 85 16.18 -4.36 9.54
CA PRO A 85 17.27 -5.24 9.95
C PRO A 85 17.89 -5.97 8.75
N ALA A 86 19.08 -6.54 8.93
CA ALA A 86 19.61 -7.51 7.97
C ALA A 86 18.84 -8.84 8.06
N PRO A 87 18.91 -9.68 7.01
CA PRO A 87 18.55 -11.08 7.10
C PRO A 87 19.23 -11.79 8.27
N ARG A 88 18.50 -12.65 8.98
CA ARG A 88 19.07 -13.48 10.06
C ARG A 88 19.84 -14.70 9.55
N VAL A 89 19.64 -15.07 8.29
CA VAL A 89 20.26 -16.22 7.64
C VAL A 89 20.78 -15.81 6.27
N ALA A 90 21.82 -16.48 5.79
CA ALA A 90 22.34 -16.25 4.45
C ALA A 90 21.23 -16.46 3.40
N GLY A 91 21.09 -15.50 2.50
CA GLY A 91 20.00 -15.45 1.52
C GLY A 91 18.65 -14.97 2.07
N GLY A 92 18.41 -15.00 3.37
CA GLY A 92 17.11 -14.61 3.91
C GLY A 92 16.73 -13.14 3.66
N GLU A 93 15.62 -12.74 4.27
CA GLU A 93 15.15 -11.36 4.31
C GLU A 93 15.19 -10.81 5.74
N GLY A 94 15.56 -9.55 5.88
CA GLY A 94 15.29 -8.76 7.07
C GLY A 94 14.02 -7.96 6.84
N MET A 95 13.15 -7.87 7.84
CA MET A 95 11.85 -7.22 7.65
C MET A 95 11.40 -6.48 8.89
N ILE A 96 10.78 -5.32 8.69
CA ILE A 96 9.83 -4.76 9.64
C ILE A 96 8.42 -5.11 9.16
N ASN A 97 7.60 -5.62 10.07
CA ASN A 97 6.27 -6.15 9.76
C ASN A 97 5.22 -5.40 10.57
N ASN A 98 4.16 -4.97 9.89
CA ASN A 98 3.03 -4.22 10.39
C ASN A 98 3.45 -3.08 11.34
N MET A 99 4.52 -2.35 11.02
CA MET A 99 5.03 -1.30 11.90
C MET A 99 4.03 -0.12 11.92
N PRO A 100 3.39 0.17 13.06
CA PRO A 100 2.41 1.24 13.14
C PRO A 100 3.09 2.60 13.26
N SER A 101 2.58 3.57 12.51
CA SER A 101 2.80 4.99 12.74
C SER A 101 1.44 5.63 12.95
N PRO A 102 0.94 5.72 14.19
CA PRO A 102 -0.45 6.11 14.43
C PRO A 102 -0.72 7.57 14.03
N SER A 103 0.28 8.45 14.07
CA SER A 103 0.13 9.84 13.65
C SER A 103 1.28 10.25 12.77
N VAL A 104 0.98 10.66 11.54
CA VAL A 104 1.97 11.12 10.56
C VAL A 104 1.54 12.43 9.91
N ASP A 105 2.51 13.16 9.37
CA ASP A 105 2.27 14.44 8.72
C ASP A 105 1.31 14.30 7.52
N LYS A 106 0.38 15.25 7.43
CA LYS A 106 -0.51 15.43 6.27
C LYS A 106 0.16 16.35 5.23
N PRO A 107 -0.18 16.25 3.94
CA PRO A 107 0.31 17.17 2.89
C PRO A 107 -0.24 18.60 3.02
N CYS A 108 -1.36 18.74 3.71
CA CYS A 108 -2.15 19.95 3.87
C CYS A 108 -2.97 19.85 5.17
N GLN A 109 -3.58 20.94 5.63
CA GLN A 109 -4.54 20.89 6.75
C GLN A 109 -5.98 20.76 6.28
N ASP A 110 -6.36 21.51 5.25
CA ASP A 110 -7.68 21.54 4.63
C ASP A 110 -7.48 21.51 3.11
N CYS A 111 -7.76 20.39 2.46
CA CYS A 111 -7.54 20.25 1.02
C CYS A 111 -8.28 19.07 0.38
N MET A 112 -8.32 19.07 -0.95
CA MET A 112 -8.70 17.92 -1.76
C MET A 112 -7.44 17.26 -2.34
N ILE A 113 -7.20 16.00 -1.99
CA ILE A 113 -6.10 15.19 -2.55
C ILE A 113 -6.53 14.67 -3.92
N LEU A 114 -5.70 14.90 -4.93
CA LEU A 114 -5.93 14.56 -6.33
C LEU A 114 -5.26 13.24 -6.72
N GLY A 115 -4.19 12.87 -6.05
CA GLY A 115 -3.45 11.64 -6.31
C GLY A 115 -2.35 11.41 -5.29
N MET A 116 -1.93 10.15 -5.20
CA MET A 116 -0.89 9.70 -4.28
C MET A 116 0.01 8.67 -4.96
N ASN A 117 1.30 8.74 -4.67
CA ASN A 117 2.29 7.76 -5.10
C ASN A 117 3.31 7.54 -3.98
N ALA A 118 3.78 6.31 -3.79
CA ALA A 118 4.78 5.99 -2.78
C ALA A 118 6.14 5.69 -3.41
N GLY A 119 7.20 5.88 -2.63
CA GLY A 119 8.58 5.53 -2.93
C GLY A 119 9.34 5.16 -1.67
N LEU A 120 10.61 4.82 -1.82
CA LEU A 120 11.51 4.53 -0.70
C LEU A 120 12.87 5.17 -1.01
N GLU A 121 13.45 5.85 -0.04
CA GLU A 121 14.72 6.57 -0.20
C GLU A 121 15.70 6.26 0.94
N TYR A 122 16.98 6.23 0.64
CA TYR A 122 18.07 6.28 1.61
C TYR A 122 18.20 7.68 2.24
N PRO A 123 18.92 7.87 3.36
CA PRO A 123 19.02 9.15 4.05
C PRO A 123 19.48 10.33 3.18
N ASP A 124 20.35 10.06 2.21
CA ASP A 124 20.87 11.00 1.20
C ASP A 124 19.88 11.38 0.09
N GLY A 125 18.71 10.74 0.06
CA GLY A 125 17.66 10.97 -0.94
C GLY A 125 17.80 10.11 -2.19
N LEU A 126 18.79 9.22 -2.27
CA LEU A 126 18.87 8.22 -3.34
C LEU A 126 17.73 7.20 -3.19
N ASP A 127 17.25 6.70 -4.31
CA ASP A 127 16.20 5.69 -4.33
C ASP A 127 16.67 4.38 -3.67
N ALA A 128 15.82 3.83 -2.82
CA ALA A 128 15.94 2.48 -2.30
C ALA A 128 14.94 1.60 -3.06
N ASN A 129 15.46 0.64 -3.83
CA ASN A 129 14.66 -0.25 -4.67
C ASN A 129 15.29 -1.64 -4.73
N THR A 130 14.65 -2.55 -5.48
CA THR A 130 14.97 -3.98 -5.51
C THR A 130 16.39 -4.25 -5.99
N ASP A 131 16.90 -3.49 -6.95
CA ASP A 131 18.30 -3.49 -7.40
C ASP A 131 19.29 -3.21 -6.25
N THR A 132 18.90 -2.33 -5.32
CA THR A 132 19.66 -2.05 -4.08
C THR A 132 19.28 -2.96 -2.91
N LYS A 133 18.57 -4.06 -3.18
CA LYS A 133 18.12 -5.08 -2.21
C LYS A 133 17.19 -4.53 -1.13
N MET A 134 16.46 -3.46 -1.43
CA MET A 134 15.47 -2.84 -0.54
C MET A 134 14.09 -2.86 -1.18
N TRP A 135 13.07 -3.16 -0.38
CA TRP A 135 11.69 -3.20 -0.86
C TRP A 135 10.82 -2.38 0.08
N LEU A 136 10.03 -1.48 -0.48
CA LEU A 136 8.77 -1.10 0.17
C LEU A 136 7.80 -2.22 -0.16
N HIS A 137 7.73 -3.19 0.76
CA HIS A 137 6.97 -4.42 0.62
C HIS A 137 5.48 -4.07 0.64
N HIS A 138 5.01 -3.41 1.70
CA HIS A 138 3.68 -2.82 1.75
C HIS A 138 3.67 -1.53 2.57
N MET A 139 2.75 -0.64 2.24
CA MET A 139 2.29 0.37 3.17
C MET A 139 0.79 0.59 2.99
N VAL A 140 0.12 0.93 4.09
CA VAL A 140 -1.30 1.32 4.10
C VAL A 140 -1.43 2.63 4.85
N MET A 141 -2.04 3.62 4.21
CA MET A 141 -2.38 4.91 4.79
C MET A 141 -3.84 4.91 5.22
N PHE A 142 -4.09 5.45 6.40
CA PHE A 142 -5.42 5.67 6.95
C PHE A 142 -5.68 7.16 7.03
N ASN A 143 -6.86 7.60 6.60
CA ASN A 143 -7.41 8.85 7.12
C ASN A 143 -8.24 8.52 8.36
N ILE A 144 -7.97 9.23 9.44
CA ILE A 144 -8.60 9.02 10.74
C ILE A 144 -9.27 10.33 11.13
N GLY A 145 -10.60 10.32 11.16
CA GLY A 145 -11.40 11.52 11.33
C GLY A 145 -12.89 11.23 11.26
N LYS A 146 -13.69 12.23 11.64
CA LYS A 146 -15.15 12.10 11.64
C LYS A 146 -15.68 11.91 10.21
N GLY A 147 -16.53 10.90 10.04
CA GLY A 147 -17.13 10.55 8.74
C GLY A 147 -16.21 9.79 7.78
N ALA A 148 -14.94 9.59 8.13
CA ALA A 148 -13.99 8.79 7.37
C ALA A 148 -14.20 7.29 7.67
N ASN A 149 -15.39 6.74 7.40
CA ASN A 149 -15.72 5.36 7.77
C ASN A 149 -15.21 4.36 6.73
N ASP A 150 -14.52 3.30 7.13
CA ASP A 150 -14.11 2.24 6.20
C ASP A 150 -15.34 1.58 5.56
N ALA A 151 -15.34 1.45 4.23
CA ALA A 151 -16.49 0.95 3.51
C ALA A 151 -16.78 -0.52 3.84
N THR A 152 -15.74 -1.34 3.97
CA THR A 152 -15.83 -2.79 4.05
C THR A 152 -15.71 -3.32 5.48
N CYS A 153 -15.21 -2.51 6.41
CA CYS A 153 -15.15 -2.83 7.84
C CYS A 153 -16.10 -1.96 8.67
N SER A 154 -17.06 -2.57 9.37
CA SER A 154 -18.12 -1.85 10.09
C SER A 154 -17.98 -1.88 11.62
N LEU A 155 -17.51 -2.99 12.21
CA LEU A 155 -17.43 -3.16 13.66
C LEU A 155 -16.01 -3.37 14.17
N PHE A 156 -15.25 -4.22 13.47
CA PHE A 156 -13.89 -4.57 13.84
C PHE A 156 -13.01 -4.56 12.59
N GLY A 157 -11.77 -4.11 12.75
CA GLY A 157 -10.75 -4.22 11.72
C GLY A 157 -9.38 -4.14 12.37
N ALA A 158 -8.66 -5.26 12.38
CA ALA A 158 -7.31 -5.35 12.95
C ALA A 158 -6.39 -4.21 12.46
N PRO A 159 -6.32 -3.88 11.15
CA PRO A 159 -5.54 -2.74 10.67
C PRO A 159 -5.88 -1.40 11.33
N HIS A 160 -7.16 -1.11 11.56
CA HIS A 160 -7.58 0.14 12.20
C HIS A 160 -7.11 0.21 13.66
N LEU A 161 -7.19 -0.90 14.38
CA LEU A 161 -6.73 -0.97 15.78
C LEU A 161 -5.21 -0.76 15.89
N ILE A 162 -4.44 -1.29 14.92
CA ILE A 162 -2.98 -1.14 14.86
C ILE A 162 -2.56 0.35 14.80
N VAL A 163 -3.33 1.19 14.11
CA VAL A 163 -3.08 2.66 14.03
C VAL A 163 -3.86 3.47 15.08
N GLY A 164 -4.43 2.78 16.08
CA GLY A 164 -5.16 3.40 17.17
C GLY A 164 -6.46 4.08 16.71
N SER A 165 -7.21 3.45 15.82
CA SER A 165 -8.50 3.94 15.33
C SER A 165 -9.54 2.81 15.24
N MET A 166 -10.76 3.17 14.84
CA MET A 166 -11.84 2.23 14.59
C MET A 166 -12.33 2.36 13.14
N PRO A 167 -12.86 1.29 12.51
CA PRO A 167 -13.41 1.38 11.16
C PRO A 167 -14.53 2.43 11.01
N ALA A 168 -15.28 2.71 12.08
CA ALA A 168 -16.31 3.75 12.14
C ALA A 168 -15.75 5.20 12.27
N SER A 169 -14.44 5.38 12.20
CA SER A 169 -13.75 6.68 12.36
C SER A 169 -12.44 6.77 11.57
N SER A 170 -12.19 5.79 10.72
CA SER A 170 -11.03 5.77 9.85
C SER A 170 -11.26 4.87 8.64
N GLU A 171 -10.65 5.23 7.52
CA GLU A 171 -10.74 4.48 6.27
C GLU A 171 -9.35 4.31 5.66
N ARG A 172 -9.11 3.16 5.03
CA ARG A 172 -7.89 2.88 4.28
C ARG A 172 -7.94 3.63 2.95
N ILE A 173 -7.10 4.66 2.79
CA ILE A 173 -7.24 5.63 1.68
C ILE A 173 -6.27 5.40 0.54
N PHE A 174 -5.15 4.75 0.85
CA PHE A 174 -4.07 4.54 -0.08
C PHE A 174 -3.21 3.39 0.41
N SER A 175 -2.69 2.61 -0.52
CA SER A 175 -1.62 1.67 -0.26
C SER A 175 -0.65 1.65 -1.43
N SER A 176 0.52 1.09 -1.15
CA SER A 176 1.51 0.83 -2.17
C SER A 176 2.39 -0.33 -1.76
N GLY A 177 2.79 -1.13 -2.74
CA GLY A 177 3.85 -2.12 -2.62
C GLY A 177 5.02 -1.75 -3.52
N ASN A 178 5.84 -2.74 -3.85
CA ASN A 178 7.04 -2.56 -4.66
C ASN A 178 6.74 -2.12 -6.10
N GLU A 179 5.51 -2.31 -6.55
CA GLU A 179 4.96 -1.89 -7.84
C GLU A 179 4.84 -0.35 -7.96
N ARG A 180 4.84 0.37 -6.83
CA ARG A 180 4.78 1.84 -6.76
C ARG A 180 3.62 2.43 -7.56
N THR A 181 2.50 1.71 -7.64
CA THR A 181 1.33 2.12 -8.44
C THR A 181 0.79 3.47 -7.98
N THR A 182 0.62 4.40 -8.91
CA THR A 182 -0.02 5.69 -8.62
C THR A 182 -1.51 5.49 -8.38
N THR A 183 -2.02 6.04 -7.28
CA THR A 183 -3.45 6.19 -7.03
C THR A 183 -3.91 7.54 -7.56
N PHE A 184 -4.97 7.53 -8.37
CA PHE A 184 -5.59 8.74 -8.90
C PHE A 184 -6.97 8.94 -8.28
N PHE A 185 -7.11 9.93 -7.40
CA PHE A 185 -8.41 10.41 -6.93
C PHE A 185 -9.08 11.33 -7.95
N ASN A 186 -8.25 12.03 -8.74
CA ASN A 186 -8.63 12.82 -9.90
C ASN A 186 -8.11 12.16 -11.18
N PRO A 187 -8.66 11.00 -11.60
CA PRO A 187 -8.05 10.20 -12.65
C PRO A 187 -8.10 10.85 -14.04
N PRO A 188 -7.03 10.80 -14.84
CA PRO A 188 -7.00 11.43 -16.16
C PRO A 188 -8.10 10.90 -17.09
N TRP A 189 -8.61 9.69 -16.86
CA TRP A 189 -9.72 9.10 -17.58
C TRP A 189 -11.11 9.62 -17.19
N SER A 190 -11.25 10.48 -16.15
CA SER A 190 -12.54 11.04 -15.71
C SER A 190 -13.16 12.09 -16.65
N GLY A 191 -12.48 12.44 -17.76
CA GLY A 191 -12.92 13.52 -18.63
C GLY A 191 -12.86 14.88 -17.93
N GLU A 192 -13.96 15.63 -18.02
CA GLU A 192 -14.09 16.97 -17.41
C GLU A 192 -14.42 16.92 -15.90
N GLU A 193 -14.78 15.76 -15.36
CA GLU A 193 -15.13 15.64 -13.95
C GLU A 193 -13.92 15.91 -13.05
N LYS A 194 -14.12 16.84 -12.11
CA LYS A 194 -13.14 17.21 -11.09
C LYS A 194 -13.46 16.47 -9.80
N LEU A 195 -12.56 15.60 -9.41
CA LEU A 195 -12.66 14.70 -8.27
C LEU A 195 -11.50 14.91 -7.30
N GLY A 196 -11.67 14.52 -6.04
CA GLY A 196 -10.58 14.43 -5.08
C GLY A 196 -11.01 13.77 -3.78
N TYR A 197 -10.04 13.31 -3.00
CA TYR A 197 -10.27 12.78 -1.67
C TYR A 197 -10.24 13.94 -0.65
N PRO A 198 -11.29 14.14 0.16
CA PRO A 198 -11.37 15.27 1.07
C PRO A 198 -10.53 15.05 2.33
N LEU A 199 -9.69 16.02 2.69
CA LEU A 199 -8.93 16.05 3.93
C LEU A 199 -9.26 17.33 4.72
N TYR A 200 -9.70 17.16 5.96
CA TYR A 200 -10.14 18.27 6.80
C TYR A 200 -9.16 18.55 7.95
N PRO A 201 -9.23 19.73 8.60
CA PRO A 201 -8.31 20.12 9.66
C PRO A 201 -8.20 19.10 10.82
N ALA A 202 -9.33 18.57 11.27
CA ALA A 202 -9.40 17.62 12.38
C ALA A 202 -8.94 16.21 12.03
N ASP A 203 -8.74 15.90 10.74
CA ASP A 203 -8.23 14.61 10.32
C ASP A 203 -6.78 14.44 10.72
N ARG A 204 -6.39 13.19 11.01
CA ARG A 204 -4.99 12.78 11.08
C ARG A 204 -4.74 11.61 10.14
N PHE A 205 -3.48 11.47 9.72
CA PHE A 205 -3.04 10.28 9.04
C PHE A 205 -2.39 9.28 10.00
N GLY A 206 -2.67 8.00 9.77
CA GLY A 206 -1.96 6.88 10.36
C GLY A 206 -1.42 5.96 9.26
N MET A 207 -0.37 5.20 9.54
CA MET A 207 0.20 4.24 8.59
C MET A 207 0.54 2.91 9.23
N ILE A 208 0.49 1.86 8.42
CA ILE A 208 1.13 0.57 8.67
C ILE A 208 2.17 0.38 7.58
N VAL A 209 3.38 0.01 7.96
CA VAL A 209 4.51 -0.09 7.02
C VAL A 209 5.22 -1.44 7.18
N ASP A 210 5.42 -2.09 6.03
CA ASP A 210 6.22 -3.29 5.83
C ASP A 210 7.38 -2.96 4.89
N LEU A 211 8.61 -3.07 5.40
CA LEU A 211 9.83 -2.89 4.58
C LEU A 211 10.69 -4.13 4.69
N MET A 212 11.25 -4.52 3.55
CA MET A 212 12.15 -5.66 3.45
C MET A 212 13.55 -5.19 3.05
N ASN A 213 14.55 -5.83 3.63
CA ASN A 213 15.96 -5.62 3.37
C ASN A 213 16.65 -6.96 3.13
N MET A 214 17.19 -7.13 1.94
CA MET A 214 17.97 -8.30 1.55
C MET A 214 19.48 -8.02 1.54
N ASN A 215 19.90 -6.84 2.03
CA ASN A 215 21.31 -6.52 2.23
C ASN A 215 21.89 -7.29 3.42
N PRO A 216 23.20 -7.63 3.43
CA PRO A 216 23.84 -8.33 4.56
C PRO A 216 23.91 -7.49 5.84
N THR A 217 23.58 -6.20 5.77
CA THR A 217 23.59 -5.26 6.88
C THR A 217 22.26 -4.54 6.98
N GLY A 218 21.91 -4.10 8.18
CA GLY A 218 20.73 -3.27 8.39
C GLY A 218 20.82 -1.98 7.57
N LYS A 219 19.68 -1.53 7.05
CA LYS A 219 19.57 -0.31 6.25
C LYS A 219 18.60 0.67 6.90
N GLN A 220 18.99 1.94 6.92
CA GLN A 220 18.07 3.01 7.26
C GLN A 220 17.47 3.55 5.98
N VAL A 221 16.15 3.71 5.95
CA VAL A 221 15.40 4.24 4.81
C VAL A 221 14.24 5.13 5.27
N TYR A 222 13.67 5.86 4.33
CA TYR A 222 12.51 6.71 4.51
C TYR A 222 11.46 6.33 3.48
N LEU A 223 10.24 6.06 3.93
CA LEU A 223 9.08 5.94 3.05
C LEU A 223 8.79 7.34 2.49
N THR A 224 8.69 7.49 1.18
CA THR A 224 8.30 8.76 0.56
C THR A 224 6.90 8.66 0.00
N ILE A 225 6.09 9.69 0.20
CA ILE A 225 4.78 9.82 -0.43
C ILE A 225 4.72 11.15 -1.18
N TYR A 226 4.31 11.08 -2.44
CA TYR A 226 4.04 12.20 -3.31
C TYR A 226 2.54 12.46 -3.28
N TYR A 227 2.15 13.63 -2.82
CA TYR A 227 0.76 14.07 -2.76
C TYR A 227 0.52 15.14 -3.81
N ASP A 228 -0.49 14.94 -4.63
CA ASP A 228 -1.06 16.01 -5.45
C ASP A 228 -2.33 16.51 -4.77
N TYR A 229 -2.49 17.82 -4.61
CA TYR A 229 -3.63 18.38 -3.90
C TYR A 229 -3.98 19.80 -4.36
N VAL A 230 -5.15 20.29 -3.98
CA VAL A 230 -5.56 21.70 -4.08
C VAL A 230 -6.10 22.15 -2.73
N ASP A 231 -5.71 23.34 -2.27
CA ASP A 231 -6.15 23.85 -0.95
C ASP A 231 -7.68 23.97 -0.87
N GLY A 232 -8.20 23.73 0.33
CA GLY A 232 -9.63 23.75 0.63
C GLY A 232 -10.44 22.74 -0.18
N HIS A 233 -11.73 23.02 -0.31
CA HIS A 233 -12.69 22.18 -1.04
C HIS A 233 -13.36 22.98 -2.16
N PRO A 234 -12.68 23.20 -3.31
CA PRO A 234 -13.19 24.05 -4.38
C PRO A 234 -14.59 23.66 -4.85
N ALA A 235 -15.41 24.68 -5.16
CA ALA A 235 -16.73 24.47 -5.72
C ALA A 235 -16.66 23.66 -7.03
N GLY A 236 -17.61 22.76 -7.24
CA GLY A 236 -17.66 21.89 -8.42
C GLY A 236 -16.72 20.67 -8.37
N MET A 237 -15.95 20.46 -7.29
CA MET A 237 -15.24 19.20 -7.08
C MET A 237 -16.11 18.19 -6.33
N SER A 238 -16.18 16.98 -6.87
CA SER A 238 -16.83 15.82 -6.25
C SER A 238 -15.84 15.06 -5.36
N GLU A 239 -16.36 14.40 -4.32
CA GLU A 239 -15.56 13.61 -3.40
C GLU A 239 -15.49 12.16 -3.84
N VAL A 240 -14.32 11.54 -3.66
CA VAL A 240 -14.14 10.10 -3.85
C VAL A 240 -13.97 9.40 -2.51
N LYS A 241 -14.55 8.22 -2.42
CA LYS A 241 -14.46 7.33 -1.27
C LYS A 241 -13.71 6.05 -1.66
N PRO A 242 -12.69 5.64 -0.88
CA PRO A 242 -12.05 4.35 -1.06
C PRO A 242 -12.96 3.21 -0.61
N VAL A 243 -12.90 2.10 -1.34
CA VAL A 243 -13.48 0.81 -0.98
C VAL A 243 -12.37 -0.21 -1.05
N TRP A 244 -11.89 -0.61 0.13
CA TRP A 244 -10.81 -1.58 0.27
C TRP A 244 -11.38 -2.99 0.39
N MET A 245 -11.13 -3.83 -0.61
CA MET A 245 -11.51 -5.23 -0.60
C MET A 245 -10.26 -6.09 -0.47
N ASP A 246 -10.24 -7.07 0.42
CA ASP A 246 -9.11 -7.98 0.53
C ASP A 246 -9.52 -9.39 0.97
N ALA A 247 -8.56 -10.32 0.89
CA ALA A 247 -8.72 -11.74 1.23
C ALA A 247 -9.41 -12.00 2.57
N ALA A 248 -9.12 -11.17 3.57
CA ALA A 248 -9.64 -11.27 4.93
C ALA A 248 -10.58 -10.10 5.30
N GLN A 249 -10.84 -9.17 4.37
CA GLN A 249 -11.54 -7.88 4.45
C GLN A 249 -11.10 -6.94 5.58
N CYS A 250 -11.21 -7.41 6.82
CA CYS A 250 -10.92 -6.68 8.06
C CYS A 250 -9.82 -7.35 8.90
N GLY A 251 -9.17 -8.36 8.33
CA GLY A 251 -7.99 -9.04 8.88
C GLY A 251 -6.69 -8.47 8.34
N THR A 252 -5.69 -9.34 8.17
CA THR A 252 -4.33 -8.99 7.73
C THR A 252 -4.13 -8.99 6.22
N SER A 253 -5.19 -9.23 5.43
CA SER A 253 -5.17 -9.35 3.96
C SER A 253 -4.30 -10.49 3.38
N GLU A 254 -3.56 -11.21 4.22
CA GLU A 254 -2.73 -12.36 3.87
C GLU A 254 -3.47 -13.70 4.03
N ILE A 255 -3.13 -14.64 3.17
CA ILE A 255 -3.47 -16.05 3.33
C ILE A 255 -2.21 -16.92 3.22
N PRO A 256 -2.20 -18.12 3.85
CA PRO A 256 -1.07 -19.03 3.72
C PRO A 256 -0.80 -19.40 2.26
N GLY A 257 0.47 -19.34 1.86
CA GLY A 257 0.92 -19.88 0.58
C GLY A 257 0.65 -21.39 0.48
N ARG A 258 0.58 -21.90 -0.75
CA ARG A 258 0.41 -23.34 -1.03
C ARG A 258 1.73 -24.00 -1.34
N SER A 259 1.74 -25.31 -1.59
CA SER A 259 2.95 -26.01 -2.03
C SER A 259 3.46 -25.44 -3.35
N ALA A 260 4.75 -25.64 -3.64
CA ALA A 260 5.30 -25.35 -4.96
C ALA A 260 4.45 -25.99 -6.07
N ASN A 261 4.29 -25.30 -7.20
CA ASN A 261 3.46 -25.70 -8.35
C ASN A 261 1.94 -25.77 -8.10
N ALA A 262 1.45 -25.28 -6.96
CA ALA A 262 0.01 -25.21 -6.72
C ALA A 262 -0.68 -24.22 -7.66
N LYS A 263 -1.92 -24.56 -8.04
CA LYS A 263 -2.89 -23.64 -8.64
C LYS A 263 -4.05 -23.50 -7.68
N PHE A 264 -4.39 -22.28 -7.32
CA PHE A 264 -5.44 -22.04 -6.35
C PHE A 264 -5.98 -20.62 -6.49
N ASP A 265 -7.22 -20.45 -6.06
CA ASP A 265 -7.84 -19.16 -5.87
C ASP A 265 -8.31 -19.01 -4.42
N PHE A 266 -8.65 -17.79 -4.06
CA PHE A 266 -9.43 -17.52 -2.87
C PHE A 266 -10.50 -16.48 -3.17
N LYS A 267 -11.51 -16.48 -2.31
CA LYS A 267 -12.67 -15.59 -2.40
C LYS A 267 -12.86 -14.88 -1.07
N SER A 268 -12.97 -13.56 -1.09
CA SER A 268 -13.28 -12.79 0.11
C SER A 268 -14.71 -13.05 0.58
N PRO A 269 -15.02 -12.79 1.86
CA PRO A 269 -16.39 -12.53 2.27
C PRO A 269 -17.01 -11.42 1.40
N PRO A 270 -18.33 -11.47 1.12
CA PRO A 270 -19.00 -10.42 0.37
C PRO A 270 -19.06 -9.14 1.19
N TRP A 271 -18.71 -8.02 0.56
CA TRP A 271 -19.06 -6.70 1.04
C TRP A 271 -20.47 -6.35 0.55
N ILE A 272 -21.38 -6.09 1.47
CA ILE A 272 -22.70 -5.56 1.15
C ILE A 272 -22.63 -4.05 1.16
N THR A 273 -22.80 -3.47 -0.02
CA THR A 273 -22.67 -2.04 -0.26
C THR A 273 -23.54 -1.23 0.70
N ASN A 274 -22.94 -0.26 1.39
CA ASN A 274 -23.59 0.56 2.41
C ASN A 274 -23.78 2.03 2.02
N PHE A 275 -23.39 2.44 0.81
CA PHE A 275 -23.65 3.76 0.22
C PHE A 275 -24.00 3.66 -1.26
N ASP A 276 -24.45 4.76 -1.86
CA ASP A 276 -24.64 4.84 -3.32
C ASP A 276 -23.54 5.73 -3.92
N GLY A 277 -23.10 5.41 -5.14
CA GLY A 277 -22.05 6.16 -5.82
C GLY A 277 -21.82 5.76 -7.27
N GLU A 278 -20.83 6.38 -7.89
CA GLU A 278 -20.33 6.02 -9.22
C GLU A 278 -18.92 5.46 -9.10
N VAL A 279 -18.66 4.31 -9.68
CA VAL A 279 -17.34 3.66 -9.64
C VAL A 279 -16.42 4.35 -10.63
N MET A 280 -15.34 4.96 -10.12
CA MET A 280 -14.36 5.68 -10.96
C MET A 280 -13.26 4.77 -11.48
N GLY A 281 -12.99 3.69 -10.75
CA GLY A 281 -12.08 2.64 -11.14
C GLY A 281 -11.66 1.79 -9.94
N ALA A 282 -11.00 0.68 -10.25
CA ALA A 282 -10.42 -0.22 -9.26
C ALA A 282 -9.07 -0.75 -9.72
N GLY A 283 -8.16 -1.01 -8.78
CA GLY A 283 -6.89 -1.67 -9.04
C GLY A 283 -6.69 -2.83 -8.07
N GLY A 284 -6.03 -3.89 -8.52
CA GLY A 284 -5.63 -5.02 -7.69
C GLY A 284 -4.24 -4.83 -7.09
N HIS A 285 -3.90 -5.71 -6.14
CA HIS A 285 -2.55 -5.98 -5.66
C HIS A 285 -2.43 -7.48 -5.39
N LEU A 286 -1.34 -8.09 -5.84
CA LEU A 286 -1.05 -9.51 -5.67
C LEU A 286 0.41 -9.70 -5.25
N HIS A 287 0.69 -10.78 -4.54
CA HIS A 287 2.06 -11.29 -4.40
C HIS A 287 2.45 -12.15 -5.61
N ASP A 288 3.76 -12.36 -5.78
CA ASP A 288 4.30 -13.25 -6.82
C ASP A 288 3.64 -14.64 -6.80
N GLY A 289 3.47 -15.16 -8.01
CA GLY A 289 2.63 -16.33 -8.29
C GLY A 289 1.18 -15.97 -8.61
N GLY A 290 0.78 -14.72 -8.34
CA GLY A 290 -0.51 -14.17 -8.73
C GLY A 290 -0.65 -14.06 -10.24
N THR A 291 -1.84 -14.34 -10.74
CA THR A 291 -2.17 -14.32 -12.18
C THR A 291 -3.18 -13.24 -12.54
N HIS A 292 -4.14 -12.96 -11.66
CA HIS A 292 -5.11 -11.86 -11.77
C HIS A 292 -5.97 -11.76 -10.49
N ALA A 293 -6.62 -10.61 -10.32
CA ALA A 293 -7.56 -10.32 -9.25
C ALA A 293 -8.88 -9.79 -9.84
N GLU A 294 -9.98 -10.46 -9.52
CA GLU A 294 -11.31 -10.12 -10.00
C GLU A 294 -12.15 -9.44 -8.91
N ILE A 295 -12.91 -8.43 -9.31
CA ILE A 295 -14.05 -7.94 -8.53
C ILE A 295 -15.32 -8.44 -9.18
N LEU A 296 -16.19 -9.05 -8.38
CA LEU A 296 -17.48 -9.57 -8.80
C LEU A 296 -18.61 -8.81 -8.14
N VAL A 297 -19.66 -8.51 -8.91
CA VAL A 297 -20.94 -7.98 -8.42
C VAL A 297 -22.04 -8.97 -8.74
N ASP A 298 -22.74 -9.44 -7.72
CA ASP A 298 -23.82 -10.44 -7.86
C ASP A 298 -23.38 -11.66 -8.69
N GLY A 299 -22.12 -12.07 -8.52
CA GLY A 299 -21.50 -13.22 -9.19
C GLY A 299 -20.93 -12.95 -10.58
N LYS A 300 -21.04 -11.73 -11.12
CA LYS A 300 -20.49 -11.36 -12.43
C LYS A 300 -19.18 -10.59 -12.27
N VAL A 301 -18.14 -10.95 -13.02
CA VAL A 301 -16.87 -10.21 -13.04
C VAL A 301 -17.12 -8.83 -13.65
N ILE A 302 -16.78 -7.78 -12.90
CA ILE A 302 -16.89 -6.37 -13.35
C ILE A 302 -15.54 -5.71 -13.55
N CYS A 303 -14.49 -6.28 -12.98
CA CYS A 303 -13.10 -5.86 -13.12
C CYS A 303 -12.22 -7.09 -13.04
N ASP A 304 -11.27 -7.19 -13.98
CA ASP A 304 -10.20 -8.17 -13.99
C ASP A 304 -8.85 -7.42 -14.05
N SER A 305 -8.15 -7.40 -12.92
CA SER A 305 -6.88 -6.70 -12.72
C SER A 305 -5.72 -7.68 -12.86
N ILE A 306 -4.85 -7.42 -13.83
CA ILE A 306 -3.82 -8.36 -14.30
C ILE A 306 -2.44 -7.81 -13.90
N PRO A 307 -1.58 -8.62 -13.24
CA PRO A 307 -0.22 -8.22 -12.93
C PRO A 307 0.66 -8.14 -14.17
N THR A 308 1.59 -7.18 -14.16
CA THR A 308 2.75 -7.18 -15.05
C THR A 308 3.94 -7.70 -14.27
N TYR A 309 4.59 -8.74 -14.80
CA TYR A 309 5.89 -9.20 -14.31
C TYR A 309 7.01 -8.54 -15.11
N GLY A 310 8.10 -8.15 -14.46
CA GLY A 310 9.25 -7.57 -15.14
C GLY A 310 10.51 -7.51 -14.28
N SER A 311 11.59 -7.00 -14.89
CA SER A 311 12.90 -6.86 -14.25
C SER A 311 12.98 -5.66 -13.30
N ASP A 312 14.05 -5.60 -12.51
CA ASP A 312 14.36 -4.44 -11.67
C ASP A 312 14.52 -3.15 -12.49
N GLU A 313 15.15 -3.20 -13.67
CA GLU A 313 15.30 -2.00 -14.52
C GLU A 313 13.93 -1.46 -14.97
N GLU A 314 13.02 -2.36 -15.32
CA GLU A 314 11.64 -2.00 -15.65
C GLU A 314 10.92 -1.41 -14.44
N ALA A 315 11.02 -2.05 -13.27
CA ALA A 315 10.44 -1.56 -12.02
C ALA A 315 10.89 -0.13 -11.70
N ILE A 316 12.20 0.13 -11.81
CA ILE A 316 12.80 1.47 -11.59
C ILE A 316 12.25 2.47 -12.59
N ARG A 317 12.19 2.11 -13.89
CA ARG A 317 11.64 2.99 -14.92
C ARG A 317 10.20 3.39 -14.61
N ARG A 318 9.36 2.42 -14.24
CA ARG A 318 7.95 2.66 -13.90
C ARG A 318 7.79 3.49 -12.64
N ALA A 319 8.59 3.22 -11.61
CA ALA A 319 8.62 4.03 -10.40
C ALA A 319 8.98 5.49 -10.71
N ASN A 320 9.96 5.73 -11.59
CA ASN A 320 10.33 7.08 -12.03
C ASN A 320 9.22 7.80 -12.80
N ILE A 321 8.46 7.10 -13.64
CA ILE A 321 7.28 7.66 -14.31
C ILE A 321 6.22 8.06 -13.26
N ALA A 322 5.96 7.17 -12.29
CA ALA A 322 4.97 7.38 -11.24
C ALA A 322 5.32 8.57 -10.31
N LYS A 323 6.60 8.71 -9.95
CA LYS A 323 7.11 9.87 -9.19
C LYS A 323 6.87 11.19 -9.90
N ASN A 324 6.99 11.19 -11.22
CA ASN A 324 6.70 12.35 -12.07
C ASN A 324 5.21 12.53 -12.38
N GLY A 325 4.33 11.70 -11.79
CA GLY A 325 2.88 11.80 -11.89
C GLY A 325 2.32 11.21 -13.18
N GLY A 326 3.15 10.48 -13.92
CA GLY A 326 2.73 9.72 -15.08
C GLY A 326 2.14 8.37 -14.70
N THR A 327 1.48 7.76 -15.67
CA THR A 327 1.12 6.34 -15.69
C THR A 327 2.08 5.62 -16.63
N ALA A 328 2.79 4.62 -16.14
CA ALA A 328 3.53 3.75 -17.03
C ALA A 328 2.53 2.88 -17.81
N ALA A 329 2.74 2.73 -19.12
CA ALA A 329 1.98 1.79 -19.92
C ALA A 329 2.08 0.39 -19.30
N GLY A 330 1.00 -0.38 -19.39
CA GLY A 330 1.10 -1.82 -19.15
C GLY A 330 1.86 -2.40 -20.31
N THR A 331 3.03 -2.98 -20.05
CA THR A 331 3.56 -3.95 -21.00
C THR A 331 2.58 -5.12 -20.97
N GLU A 332 2.15 -5.62 -22.14
CA GLU A 332 1.43 -6.89 -22.21
C GLU A 332 2.18 -7.89 -21.34
N ALA A 333 1.46 -8.61 -20.47
CA ALA A 333 2.08 -9.63 -19.64
C ALA A 333 2.88 -10.54 -20.57
N PRO A 334 4.17 -10.83 -20.29
CA PRO A 334 4.94 -11.72 -21.14
C PRO A 334 4.13 -13.01 -21.32
N ALA A 335 4.09 -13.51 -22.57
CA ALA A 335 3.46 -14.78 -22.86
C ALA A 335 3.97 -15.82 -21.85
N ALA A 336 3.06 -16.60 -21.26
CA ALA A 336 3.42 -17.63 -20.30
C ALA A 336 4.61 -18.42 -20.84
N ALA A 337 5.68 -18.53 -20.05
CA ALA A 337 6.82 -19.35 -20.43
C ALA A 337 6.26 -20.72 -20.87
N PRO A 338 6.62 -21.24 -22.05
CA PRO A 338 6.09 -22.51 -22.52
C PRO A 338 6.35 -23.58 -21.46
N PRO A 339 5.45 -24.56 -21.28
CA PRO A 339 5.68 -25.68 -20.39
C PRO A 339 6.75 -26.60 -20.98
N GLY A 340 7.98 -26.11 -21.07
CA GLY A 340 9.18 -26.85 -21.45
C GLY A 340 9.96 -27.06 -20.18
N GLY A 341 10.19 -28.33 -19.80
CA GLY A 341 11.11 -28.67 -18.73
C GLY A 341 12.43 -27.92 -18.95
N MET A 342 12.91 -27.24 -17.92
CA MET A 342 14.19 -26.54 -17.96
C MET A 342 15.29 -27.48 -18.43
N ASP A 343 15.72 -27.35 -19.69
CA ASP A 343 16.94 -28.00 -20.17
C ASP A 343 18.14 -27.27 -19.56
N MET A 344 18.73 -27.94 -18.57
CA MET A 344 19.86 -27.44 -17.78
C MET A 344 21.17 -27.26 -18.57
N LYS A 345 21.19 -27.50 -19.90
CA LYS A 345 22.41 -27.46 -20.71
C LYS A 345 22.77 -26.09 -21.30
N GLY A 346 21.90 -25.08 -21.21
CA GLY A 346 22.11 -23.76 -21.84
C GLY A 346 22.74 -22.65 -20.97
N MET A 347 22.85 -22.82 -19.65
CA MET A 347 23.30 -21.76 -18.73
C MET A 347 24.84 -21.57 -18.65
N LYS A 348 25.55 -21.53 -19.78
CA LYS A 348 26.94 -21.06 -19.81
C LYS A 348 26.96 -19.54 -20.01
N GLY A 349 26.71 -18.80 -18.94
CA GLY A 349 26.76 -17.33 -18.96
C GLY A 349 26.25 -16.63 -17.71
N MET A 350 25.61 -17.34 -16.76
CA MET A 350 25.32 -16.77 -15.45
C MET A 350 26.60 -16.64 -14.64
N SER A 351 27.01 -15.39 -14.40
CA SER A 351 28.01 -15.06 -13.39
C SER A 351 27.64 -15.75 -12.06
N LYS A 352 28.67 -16.27 -11.40
CA LYS A 352 28.63 -17.06 -10.15
C LYS A 352 27.42 -16.76 -9.26
N ARG A 353 26.67 -17.84 -8.97
CA ARG A 353 25.67 -17.91 -7.89
C ARG A 353 26.29 -17.48 -6.56
N ASP A 354 25.82 -16.38 -6.01
CA ASP A 354 26.04 -16.05 -4.61
C ASP A 354 24.93 -16.69 -3.75
N GLY A 355 25.22 -17.88 -3.22
CA GLY A 355 24.58 -18.44 -2.02
C GLY A 355 23.29 -19.25 -2.21
N PRO A 356 23.08 -20.33 -1.42
CA PRO A 356 21.84 -21.08 -1.41
C PRO A 356 20.82 -20.45 -0.44
N GLY A 357 19.63 -20.11 -0.94
CA GLY A 357 18.42 -19.95 -0.12
C GLY A 357 17.98 -18.53 0.23
N GLY A 358 18.13 -17.60 -0.72
CA GLY A 358 17.48 -16.30 -0.68
C GLY A 358 16.60 -16.00 -1.85
N HIS A 359 15.74 -14.98 -1.75
CA HIS A 359 14.98 -14.48 -2.91
C HIS A 359 15.97 -14.30 -4.05
N ALA A 360 15.85 -15.14 -5.07
CA ALA A 360 16.73 -15.06 -6.21
C ALA A 360 16.41 -13.73 -6.90
N MET A 361 17.31 -12.75 -6.76
CA MET A 361 17.25 -11.40 -7.37
C MET A 361 17.32 -11.42 -8.91
N SER A 362 16.90 -12.51 -9.54
CA SER A 362 17.03 -12.76 -10.97
C SER A 362 15.78 -13.40 -11.59
N ALA A 363 14.64 -13.37 -10.89
CA ALA A 363 13.34 -13.74 -11.45
C ALA A 363 12.51 -12.46 -11.59
N GLU A 364 11.73 -12.37 -12.67
CA GLU A 364 10.76 -11.27 -12.82
C GLU A 364 9.80 -11.27 -11.63
N HIS A 365 9.47 -10.09 -11.12
CA HIS A 365 8.53 -9.89 -10.01
C HIS A 365 7.33 -9.10 -10.50
N ILE A 366 6.22 -9.12 -9.77
CA ILE A 366 5.12 -8.19 -10.04
C ILE A 366 5.65 -6.75 -9.86
N ILE A 367 5.57 -5.98 -10.94
CA ILE A 367 5.99 -4.58 -10.99
C ILE A 367 4.82 -3.65 -11.26
N ALA A 368 3.64 -4.19 -11.58
CA ALA A 368 2.42 -3.45 -11.86
C ALA A 368 1.18 -4.31 -11.67
N MET A 369 0.04 -3.63 -11.53
CA MET A 369 -1.29 -4.22 -11.76
C MET A 369 -2.05 -3.33 -12.74
N SER A 370 -2.82 -3.94 -13.66
CA SER A 370 -3.75 -3.19 -14.51
C SER A 370 -4.88 -2.60 -13.67
N ILE A 371 -5.47 -1.52 -14.15
CA ILE A 371 -6.62 -0.89 -13.51
C ILE A 371 -7.88 -1.18 -14.33
N CYS A 372 -9.02 -1.26 -13.68
CA CYS A 372 -10.32 -1.29 -14.34
C CYS A 372 -10.97 0.08 -14.22
N ALA A 373 -11.34 0.69 -15.33
CA ALA A 373 -11.97 2.00 -15.33
C ALA A 373 -12.77 2.24 -16.62
N GLU A 374 -13.67 3.21 -16.59
CA GLU A 374 -14.24 3.76 -17.80
C GLU A 374 -13.30 4.84 -18.37
N ASN A 375 -12.80 4.64 -19.60
CA ASN A 375 -11.90 5.58 -20.25
C ASN A 375 -12.64 6.74 -20.93
N LYS A 376 -13.36 7.57 -20.15
CA LYS A 376 -14.20 8.67 -20.69
C LYS A 376 -13.39 9.69 -21.51
N ALA A 377 -12.10 9.85 -21.20
CA ALA A 377 -11.22 10.80 -21.88
C ALA A 377 -10.42 10.19 -23.05
N ASN A 378 -10.65 8.91 -23.40
CA ASN A 378 -9.89 8.20 -24.43
C ASN A 378 -8.36 8.29 -24.23
N VAL A 379 -7.92 8.22 -22.97
CA VAL A 379 -6.50 8.27 -22.62
C VAL A 379 -5.80 7.08 -23.24
N LYS A 380 -4.82 7.34 -24.09
CA LYS A 380 -3.95 6.31 -24.65
C LYS A 380 -2.91 5.92 -23.59
N ASP A 381 -2.40 4.69 -23.67
CA ASP A 381 -1.23 4.25 -22.88
C ASP A 381 -1.47 3.97 -21.38
N ILE A 382 -2.73 3.82 -20.95
CA ILE A 382 -3.05 3.27 -19.63
C ILE A 382 -3.64 1.87 -19.82
N PRO A 383 -3.12 0.82 -19.14
CA PRO A 383 -3.70 -0.51 -19.19
C PRO A 383 -5.02 -0.52 -18.42
N ILE A 384 -6.11 -0.15 -19.11
CA ILE A 384 -7.45 -0.09 -18.56
C ILE A 384 -8.23 -1.32 -19.03
N SER A 385 -8.54 -2.22 -18.10
CA SER A 385 -9.54 -3.26 -18.32
C SER A 385 -10.95 -2.63 -18.29
N PRO A 386 -11.91 -3.13 -19.09
CA PRO A 386 -13.28 -2.64 -19.05
C PRO A 386 -13.90 -2.78 -17.66
N LEU A 387 -14.51 -1.70 -17.17
CA LEU A 387 -15.34 -1.73 -15.97
C LEU A 387 -16.80 -1.94 -16.38
N ALA A 388 -17.35 -3.13 -16.08
CA ALA A 388 -18.68 -3.51 -16.58
C ALA A 388 -19.87 -2.87 -15.82
N ILE A 389 -19.61 -2.22 -14.68
CA ILE A 389 -20.62 -1.54 -13.88
C ILE A 389 -20.17 -0.13 -13.51
N LYS A 390 -21.08 0.85 -13.61
CA LYS A 390 -20.78 2.25 -13.32
C LYS A 390 -21.36 2.70 -11.99
N GLU A 391 -22.44 2.08 -11.55
CA GLU A 391 -23.18 2.47 -10.36
C GLU A 391 -22.92 1.50 -9.23
N LEU A 392 -22.63 2.07 -8.07
CA LEU A 392 -22.57 1.39 -6.80
C LEU A 392 -23.88 1.69 -6.07
N LYS A 393 -24.65 0.65 -5.76
CA LYS A 393 -25.98 0.74 -5.14
C LYS A 393 -26.00 0.02 -3.80
N LYS A 394 -26.60 0.65 -2.80
CA LYS A 394 -26.82 0.02 -1.49
C LYS A 394 -27.46 -1.35 -1.62
N GLY A 395 -26.95 -2.31 -0.87
CA GLY A 395 -27.42 -3.71 -0.88
C GLY A 395 -26.78 -4.61 -1.93
N GLN A 396 -26.02 -4.09 -2.90
CA GLN A 396 -25.28 -4.93 -3.84
C GLN A 396 -24.18 -5.72 -3.13
N SER A 397 -23.97 -6.97 -3.58
CA SER A 397 -22.94 -7.86 -3.06
C SER A 397 -21.69 -7.80 -3.93
N TRP A 398 -20.58 -7.38 -3.33
CA TRP A 398 -19.27 -7.26 -3.97
C TRP A 398 -18.30 -8.26 -3.40
N VAL A 399 -17.57 -8.97 -4.25
CA VAL A 399 -16.63 -10.01 -3.84
C VAL A 399 -15.30 -9.84 -4.57
N LEU A 400 -14.20 -9.99 -3.84
CA LEU A 400 -12.87 -10.12 -4.43
C LEU A 400 -12.56 -11.61 -4.63
N ARG A 401 -11.97 -11.94 -5.79
CA ARG A 401 -11.24 -13.19 -6.00
C ARG A 401 -9.82 -12.89 -6.44
N ALA A 402 -8.88 -13.71 -6.00
CA ALA A 402 -7.51 -13.64 -6.47
C ALA A 402 -7.00 -15.04 -6.82
N TYR A 403 -6.28 -15.12 -7.92
CA TYR A 403 -5.90 -16.37 -8.56
C TYR A 403 -4.39 -16.51 -8.63
N TYR A 404 -3.90 -17.70 -8.30
CA TYR A 404 -2.48 -18.04 -8.31
C TYR A 404 -2.23 -19.29 -9.14
N ASP A 405 -1.12 -19.26 -9.88
CA ASP A 405 -0.61 -20.41 -10.61
C ASP A 405 0.91 -20.42 -10.49
N TYR A 406 1.41 -21.19 -9.52
CA TYR A 406 2.84 -21.32 -9.27
C TYR A 406 3.60 -22.07 -10.37
N THR A 407 2.88 -22.65 -11.35
CA THR A 407 3.49 -23.23 -12.56
C THR A 407 3.72 -22.19 -13.65
N LYS A 408 2.98 -21.06 -13.60
CA LYS A 408 3.10 -19.95 -14.55
C LYS A 408 4.06 -18.89 -14.02
N PHE A 409 3.88 -18.49 -12.76
CA PHE A 409 4.73 -17.52 -12.09
C PHE A 409 5.18 -18.12 -10.76
N PRO A 410 6.49 -18.20 -10.46
CA PRO A 410 6.95 -18.85 -9.25
C PRO A 410 6.46 -18.10 -8.00
N ALA A 411 6.15 -18.85 -6.95
CA ALA A 411 5.88 -18.25 -5.64
C ALA A 411 7.17 -17.66 -5.06
N MET A 412 7.02 -16.60 -4.26
CA MET A 412 8.07 -16.16 -3.35
C MET A 412 8.25 -17.21 -2.24
N ASN A 413 9.48 -17.56 -1.86
CA ASN A 413 9.78 -18.59 -0.86
C ASN A 413 10.33 -17.99 0.45
N LYS A 414 9.99 -18.61 1.59
CA LYS A 414 10.51 -18.25 2.92
C LYS A 414 11.93 -18.81 3.12
N GLY A 415 12.93 -18.00 2.76
CA GLY A 415 14.34 -18.27 3.03
C GLY A 415 14.78 -19.68 2.59
N THR A 416 15.59 -20.35 3.43
CA THR A 416 16.19 -21.66 3.11
C THR A 416 15.21 -22.84 3.17
N THR A 417 13.98 -22.64 3.66
CA THR A 417 13.02 -23.75 3.83
C THR A 417 12.36 -24.19 2.52
N GLY A 418 12.44 -23.36 1.48
CA GLY A 418 11.78 -23.60 0.19
C GLY A 418 10.25 -23.62 0.25
N ARG A 419 9.64 -23.25 1.39
CA ARG A 419 8.18 -23.14 1.51
C ARG A 419 7.72 -21.79 0.98
N PRO A 420 6.63 -21.73 0.18
CA PRO A 420 6.10 -20.46 -0.26
C PRO A 420 5.69 -19.52 0.88
N SER A 421 5.91 -18.23 0.65
CA SER A 421 5.47 -17.13 1.51
C SER A 421 3.95 -17.03 1.54
N ASN A 422 3.43 -16.30 2.52
CA ASN A 422 2.01 -15.93 2.50
C ASN A 422 1.75 -15.08 1.24
N VAL A 423 0.54 -15.17 0.71
CA VAL A 423 0.13 -14.36 -0.44
C VAL A 423 -1.01 -13.42 -0.07
N MET A 424 -1.06 -12.26 -0.72
CA MET A 424 -2.15 -11.30 -0.59
C MET A 424 -2.88 -11.12 -1.91
N GLY A 425 -4.19 -10.91 -1.81
CA GLY A 425 -4.99 -10.34 -2.88
C GLY A 425 -5.87 -9.26 -2.29
N ILE A 426 -5.68 -8.07 -2.83
CA ILE A 426 -6.35 -6.83 -2.43
C ILE A 426 -6.89 -6.20 -3.70
N SER A 427 -7.99 -5.48 -3.59
CA SER A 427 -8.39 -4.49 -4.56
C SER A 427 -8.86 -3.21 -3.88
N ILE A 428 -8.45 -2.07 -4.41
CA ILE A 428 -8.96 -0.77 -3.98
C ILE A 428 -9.77 -0.20 -5.12
N MET A 429 -11.04 0.05 -4.84
CA MET A 429 -11.96 0.76 -5.71
C MET A 429 -12.16 2.19 -5.19
N TYR A 430 -12.21 3.17 -6.10
CA TYR A 430 -12.59 4.53 -5.75
C TYR A 430 -13.95 4.85 -6.34
N ALA A 431 -14.86 5.31 -5.50
CA ALA A 431 -16.22 5.66 -5.90
C ALA A 431 -16.51 7.14 -5.63
N LYS A 432 -17.02 7.85 -6.63
CA LYS A 432 -17.59 9.20 -6.45
C LYS A 432 -18.85 9.09 -5.61
N THR A 433 -18.91 9.81 -4.49
CA THR A 433 -20.07 9.80 -3.60
C THR A 433 -21.05 10.91 -3.98
N LYS A 434 -22.35 10.65 -3.82
CA LYS A 434 -23.39 11.69 -3.98
C LYS A 434 -23.36 12.70 -2.84
N ASN A 435 -23.00 12.25 -1.65
CA ASN A 435 -22.93 13.07 -0.44
C ASN A 435 -21.48 13.38 -0.11
N LYS A 436 -21.22 14.65 0.19
CA LYS A 436 -19.95 15.08 0.77
C LYS A 436 -19.83 14.57 2.20
N ARG A 437 -18.60 14.29 2.61
CA ARG A 437 -18.27 13.93 3.98
C ARG A 437 -18.55 15.13 4.88
N VAL A 438 -19.29 14.88 5.96
CA VAL A 438 -19.61 15.94 6.93
C VAL A 438 -18.46 16.04 7.93
N ALA A 439 -17.52 16.93 7.66
CA ALA A 439 -16.55 17.35 8.66
C ALA A 439 -17.26 18.29 9.65
N THR A 440 -17.27 17.92 10.91
CA THR A 440 -17.79 18.76 12.01
C THR A 440 -16.81 18.72 13.15
#